data_AF-A0A4Q9DE66-F1
#
_entry.id   AF-A0A4Q9DE66-F1
#
_cell.length_a   1.000
_cell.length_b   1.000
_cell.length_c   1.000
_cell.angle_alpha   90.00
_cell.angle_beta   90.00
_cell.angle_gamma   90.00
#
_symmetry.space_group_name_H-M   'P 1'
#
loop_
_entity.id
_entity.type
_entity.pdbx_description
1 polymer ?
#
loop_
_entity_poly.entity_id
_entity_poly.type
_entity_poly.pdbx_seq_one_letter_code
_entity_poly.pdbx_strand_id
1 'polypeptide(L)'
;MVVLLNEEDQQRIHSHLNRAERPQNDLFDSYTALWSAFNVMYEALRPEMISSGKKSKDLSERSMAKYCAKKLEYATWSRLFNTTKLDKLLSIAPIFNERDWIREAKINITEYSKLVDSIAIARSNNNDCFGIELLEALIDFLYVIRCNLFHGFKTPELPRDQEVLGATEPLLREIVFKLNEKFS
;
A
#
# COMPACT_ATOMS: atom_id res chain seq x y z
N MET A 1 15.75 15.91 -8.34
CA MET A 1 14.69 16.91 -8.59
C MET A 1 13.54 16.56 -7.66
N VAL A 2 13.18 17.46 -6.75
CA VAL A 2 12.03 17.26 -5.84
C VAL A 2 10.78 17.61 -6.64
N VAL A 3 9.82 16.69 -6.73
CA VAL A 3 8.53 16.96 -7.36
C VAL A 3 7.63 17.55 -6.29
N LEU A 4 7.37 18.85 -6.37
CA LEU A 4 6.39 19.50 -5.51
C LEU A 4 5.00 19.33 -6.13
N LEU A 5 4.03 18.99 -5.29
CA LEU A 5 2.64 18.89 -5.71
C LEU A 5 2.02 20.29 -5.83
N ASN A 6 1.02 20.43 -6.70
CA ASN A 6 0.27 21.69 -6.79
C ASN A 6 -0.59 21.88 -5.53
N GLU A 7 -1.04 23.11 -5.30
CA GLU A 7 -1.82 23.48 -4.10
C GLU A 7 -3.12 22.67 -3.97
N GLU A 8 -3.78 22.35 -5.08
CA GLU A 8 -5.04 21.59 -5.07
C GLU A 8 -4.80 20.15 -4.57
N ASP A 9 -3.78 19.47 -5.09
CA ASP A 9 -3.40 18.13 -4.67
C ASP A 9 -2.95 18.12 -3.21
N GLN A 10 -2.17 19.11 -2.78
CA GLN A 10 -1.79 19.27 -1.38
C GLN A 10 -3.02 19.43 -0.47
N GLN A 11 -3.99 20.27 -0.83
CA GLN A 11 -5.23 20.43 -0.07
C GLN A 11 -6.04 19.14 0.01
N ARG A 12 -6.14 18.38 -1.09
CA ARG A 12 -6.83 17.08 -1.13
C ARG A 12 -6.14 16.06 -0.24
N ILE A 13 -4.82 15.98 -0.28
CA ILE A 13 -4.02 15.12 0.61
C ILE A 13 -4.30 15.47 2.08
N HIS A 14 -4.17 16.75 2.45
CA HIS A 14 -4.42 17.20 3.83
C HIS A 14 -5.85 16.89 4.28
N SER A 15 -6.85 17.08 3.42
CA SER A 15 -8.24 16.72 3.71
C SER A 15 -8.40 15.23 4.04
N HIS A 16 -7.75 14.36 3.26
CA HIS A 16 -7.76 12.91 3.49
C HIS A 16 -6.98 12.50 4.75
N LEU A 17 -5.82 13.10 5.01
CA LEU A 17 -5.04 12.85 6.23
C LEU A 17 -5.80 13.30 7.48
N ASN A 18 -6.38 14.50 7.46
CA ASN A 18 -7.25 14.99 8.53
C ASN A 18 -8.46 14.08 8.76
N ARG A 19 -9.02 13.52 7.68
CA ARG A 19 -10.07 12.50 7.82
C ARG A 19 -9.52 11.26 8.53
N ALA A 20 -8.36 10.74 8.15
CA ALA A 20 -7.74 9.53 8.72
C ALA A 20 -7.40 9.66 10.22
N GLU A 21 -7.30 10.88 10.75
CA GLU A 21 -6.97 11.15 12.16
C GLU A 21 -8.19 11.44 13.05
N ARG A 22 -9.41 11.40 12.51
CA ARG A 22 -10.61 11.67 13.30
C ARG A 22 -10.80 10.60 14.38
N PRO A 23 -11.03 10.99 15.66
CA PRO A 23 -11.19 10.03 16.76
C PRO A 23 -12.34 9.04 16.60
N GLN A 24 -13.34 9.38 15.77
CA GLN A 24 -14.54 8.58 15.56
C GLN A 24 -14.36 7.53 14.45
N ASN A 25 -13.26 7.56 13.70
CA ASN A 25 -13.04 6.62 12.62
C ASN A 25 -12.73 5.24 13.18
N ASP A 26 -13.33 4.22 12.57
CA ASP A 26 -12.82 2.86 12.70
C ASP A 26 -11.56 2.64 11.84
N LEU A 27 -10.96 1.45 11.95
CA LEU A 27 -9.76 1.11 11.20
C LEU A 27 -9.99 1.12 9.67
N PHE A 28 -11.21 0.82 9.21
CA PHE A 28 -11.53 0.80 7.79
C PHE A 28 -11.64 2.21 7.22
N ASP A 29 -12.29 3.13 7.93
CA ASP A 29 -12.38 4.54 7.58
C ASP A 29 -11.00 5.20 7.55
N SER A 30 -10.16 4.90 8.56
CA SER A 30 -8.78 5.37 8.60
C SER A 30 -7.99 4.86 7.38
N TYR A 31 -8.02 3.54 7.15
CA TYR A 31 -7.29 2.92 6.03
C TYR A 31 -7.75 3.47 4.67
N THR A 32 -9.05 3.64 4.49
CA THR A 32 -9.65 4.22 3.28
C THR A 32 -9.20 5.66 3.05
N ALA A 33 -9.19 6.47 4.10
CA ALA A 33 -8.74 7.86 4.02
C ALA A 33 -7.24 7.94 3.70
N LEU A 34 -6.40 7.11 4.33
CA LEU A 34 -4.98 7.00 4.02
C LEU A 34 -4.73 6.58 2.56
N TRP A 35 -5.45 5.57 2.08
CA TRP A 35 -5.34 5.14 0.69
C TRP A 35 -5.80 6.24 -0.27
N SER A 36 -6.85 6.99 0.08
CA SER A 36 -7.31 8.13 -0.73
C SER A 36 -6.25 9.24 -0.81
N ALA A 37 -5.53 9.53 0.27
CA ALA A 37 -4.39 10.44 0.25
C ALA A 37 -3.27 9.90 -0.67
N PHE A 38 -2.95 8.61 -0.56
CA PHE A 38 -1.94 7.98 -1.41
C PHE A 38 -2.32 8.03 -2.90
N ASN A 39 -3.62 7.87 -3.20
CA ASN A 39 -4.17 7.97 -4.54
C ASN A 39 -3.91 9.33 -5.19
N VAL A 40 -4.13 10.42 -4.43
CA VAL A 40 -3.81 11.76 -4.92
C VAL A 40 -2.31 11.88 -5.23
N MET A 41 -1.45 11.40 -4.33
CA MET A 41 0.01 11.47 -4.51
C MET A 41 0.48 10.74 -5.77
N TYR A 42 0.06 9.49 -6.00
CA TYR A 42 0.55 8.75 -7.15
C TYR A 42 -0.07 9.19 -8.48
N GLU A 43 -1.31 9.70 -8.50
CA GLU A 43 -1.92 10.26 -9.72
C GLU A 43 -1.22 11.57 -10.12
N ALA A 44 -0.82 12.39 -9.15
CA ALA A 44 -0.06 13.60 -9.43
C ALA A 44 1.32 13.33 -10.06
N LEU A 45 1.88 12.14 -9.85
CA LEU A 45 3.14 11.69 -10.49
C LEU A 45 2.95 11.10 -11.89
N ARG A 46 1.71 10.94 -12.35
CA ARG A 46 1.41 10.34 -13.66
C ARG A 46 2.07 11.09 -14.84
N PRO A 47 2.10 12.43 -14.90
CA PRO A 47 2.82 13.15 -15.95
C PRO A 47 4.33 12.84 -15.94
N GLU A 48 4.94 12.74 -14.76
CA GLU A 48 6.35 12.37 -14.62
C GLU A 48 6.60 10.95 -15.18
N MET A 49 5.76 9.98 -14.82
CA MET A 49 5.87 8.62 -15.35
C MET A 49 5.77 8.58 -16.88
N ILE A 50 4.81 9.30 -17.46
CA ILE A 50 4.66 9.41 -18.92
C ILE A 50 5.92 10.02 -19.54
N SER A 51 6.44 11.11 -18.96
CA SER A 51 7.65 11.78 -19.44
C SER A 51 8.90 10.89 -19.38
N SER A 52 8.95 9.95 -18.43
CA SER A 52 10.01 8.95 -18.30
C SER A 52 9.93 7.79 -19.30
N GLY A 53 8.98 7.84 -20.26
CA GLY A 53 8.82 6.85 -21.32
C GLY A 53 8.05 5.59 -20.89
N LYS A 54 7.35 5.62 -19.75
CA LYS A 54 6.47 4.52 -19.34
C LYS A 54 5.32 4.36 -20.33
N LYS A 55 5.06 3.12 -20.75
CA LYS A 55 3.98 2.82 -21.70
C LYS A 55 2.64 2.83 -20.96
N SER A 56 1.53 2.95 -21.70
CA SER A 56 0.17 2.91 -21.12
C SER A 56 -0.06 1.71 -20.18
N LYS A 57 0.46 0.53 -20.53
CA LYS A 57 0.39 -0.68 -19.67
C LYS A 57 1.09 -0.55 -18.32
N ASP A 58 2.05 0.37 -18.19
CA ASP A 58 2.83 0.63 -16.97
C ASP A 58 2.16 1.69 -16.08
N LEU A 59 1.03 2.27 -16.53
CA LEU A 59 0.24 3.29 -15.82
C LEU A 59 -0.98 2.69 -15.10
N SER A 60 -0.93 1.40 -14.74
CA SER A 60 -1.95 0.83 -13.85
C SER A 60 -1.84 1.44 -12.45
N GLU A 61 -2.95 1.47 -11.71
CA GLU A 61 -2.99 2.01 -10.34
C GLU A 61 -1.90 1.40 -9.46
N ARG A 62 -1.77 0.07 -9.52
CA ARG A 62 -0.73 -0.71 -8.80
C ARG A 62 0.70 -0.28 -9.18
N SER A 63 0.97 -0.02 -10.47
CA SER A 63 2.28 0.43 -10.93
C SER A 63 2.58 1.87 -10.51
N MET A 64 1.57 2.74 -10.53
CA MET A 64 1.70 4.13 -10.07
C MET A 64 1.94 4.20 -8.56
N ALA A 65 1.20 3.41 -7.76
CA ALA A 65 1.42 3.30 -6.32
C ALA A 65 2.86 2.87 -5.99
N LYS A 66 3.37 1.84 -6.68
CA LYS A 66 4.79 1.43 -6.55
C LYS A 66 5.75 2.54 -6.94
N TYR A 67 5.51 3.21 -8.08
CA TYR A 67 6.36 4.32 -8.53
C TYR A 67 6.40 5.47 -7.51
N CYS A 68 5.26 5.80 -6.92
CA CYS A 68 5.16 6.83 -5.88
C CYS A 68 5.91 6.41 -4.60
N ALA A 69 5.74 5.17 -4.14
CA ALA A 69 6.45 4.66 -2.98
C ALA A 69 7.98 4.72 -3.14
N LYS A 70 8.50 4.51 -4.36
CA LYS A 70 9.94 4.64 -4.67
C LYS A 70 10.49 6.06 -4.49
N LYS A 71 9.64 7.07 -4.31
CA LYS A 71 10.10 8.40 -3.92
C LYS A 71 10.61 8.42 -2.49
N LEU A 72 10.21 7.48 -1.62
CA LEU A 72 10.80 7.36 -0.28
C LEU A 72 12.30 7.08 -0.38
N GLU A 73 13.07 7.73 0.50
CA GLU A 73 14.50 7.47 0.61
C GLU A 73 14.76 6.08 1.20
N TYR A 74 15.86 5.47 0.77
CA TYR A 74 16.30 4.16 1.23
C TYR A 74 16.24 3.99 2.75
N ALA A 75 16.86 4.94 3.47
CA ALA A 75 16.92 4.93 4.93
C ALA A 75 15.52 4.97 5.57
N THR A 76 14.59 5.71 4.96
CA THR A 76 13.23 5.88 5.46
C THR A 76 12.45 4.58 5.37
N TRP A 77 12.36 3.98 4.18
CA TRP A 77 11.58 2.76 4.02
C TRP A 77 12.27 1.55 4.65
N SER A 78 13.61 1.49 4.67
CA SER A 78 14.36 0.43 5.37
C SER A 78 14.08 0.44 6.88
N ARG A 79 14.08 1.61 7.53
CA ARG A 79 13.72 1.76 8.94
C ARG A 79 12.26 1.37 9.21
N LEU A 80 11.35 1.81 8.35
CA LEU A 80 9.93 1.48 8.37
C LEU A 80 9.72 -0.04 8.44
N PHE A 81 10.41 -0.79 7.59
CA PHE A 81 10.25 -2.24 7.53
C PHE A 81 11.01 -3.00 8.61
N ASN A 82 12.13 -2.48 9.11
CA ASN A 82 12.81 -3.05 10.28
C ASN A 82 11.96 -2.95 11.55
N THR A 83 11.16 -1.90 11.67
CA THR A 83 10.32 -1.65 12.87
C THR A 83 8.94 -2.25 12.76
N THR A 84 8.47 -2.51 11.54
CA THR A 84 7.18 -3.15 11.29
C THR A 84 7.23 -4.62 11.68
N LYS A 85 6.21 -5.12 12.38
CA LYS A 85 6.02 -6.55 12.68
C LYS A 85 5.58 -7.32 11.42
N LEU A 86 6.46 -7.40 10.43
CA LEU A 86 6.20 -8.04 9.14
C LEU A 86 5.74 -9.49 9.29
N ASP A 87 6.27 -10.24 10.25
CA ASP A 87 5.83 -11.62 10.50
C ASP A 87 4.34 -11.71 10.85
N LYS A 88 3.82 -10.73 11.61
CA LYS A 88 2.39 -10.64 11.90
C LYS A 88 1.60 -10.29 10.64
N LEU A 89 2.07 -9.33 9.84
CA LEU A 89 1.43 -8.96 8.57
C LEU A 89 1.33 -10.13 7.59
N LEU A 90 2.41 -10.89 7.45
CA LEU A 90 2.52 -12.02 6.54
C LEU A 90 1.85 -13.30 7.09
N SER A 91 1.51 -13.34 8.38
CA SER A 91 0.69 -14.43 8.92
C SER A 91 -0.79 -14.30 8.57
N ILE A 92 -1.24 -13.10 8.19
CA ILE A 92 -2.65 -12.82 7.94
C ILE A 92 -2.89 -12.81 6.42
N ALA A 93 -3.42 -13.91 5.89
CA ALA A 93 -3.69 -13.99 4.46
C ALA A 93 -4.73 -12.93 4.03
N PRO A 94 -4.39 -12.06 3.06
CA PRO A 94 -5.31 -11.09 2.50
C PRO A 94 -6.37 -11.88 1.74
N ILE A 95 -7.59 -11.39 1.84
CA ILE A 95 -8.78 -12.16 1.53
C ILE A 95 -8.92 -12.37 0.03
N PHE A 96 -8.56 -13.56 -0.46
CA PHE A 96 -9.18 -14.27 -1.59
C PHE A 96 -9.32 -13.57 -2.98
N ASN A 97 -8.88 -14.23 -4.07
CA ASN A 97 -9.04 -13.74 -5.46
C ASN A 97 -10.48 -13.88 -6.02
N GLU A 98 -11.35 -12.89 -5.83
CA GLU A 98 -12.80 -12.89 -6.18
C GLU A 98 -13.22 -13.74 -7.40
N ARG A 99 -12.50 -13.62 -8.53
CA ARG A 99 -12.81 -14.36 -9.77
C ARG A 99 -12.72 -15.88 -9.63
N ASP A 100 -11.76 -16.39 -8.86
CA ASP A 100 -11.50 -17.83 -8.74
C ASP A 100 -12.51 -18.50 -7.79
N TRP A 101 -13.13 -17.77 -6.85
CA TRP A 101 -14.13 -18.31 -5.92
C TRP A 101 -15.48 -18.36 -6.57
N ILE A 102 -15.83 -17.27 -7.27
CA ILE A 102 -17.06 -17.20 -8.03
C ILE A 102 -17.09 -18.31 -9.09
N ARG A 103 -15.93 -18.66 -9.68
CA ARG A 103 -15.84 -19.68 -10.74
C ARG A 103 -15.59 -21.10 -10.24
N GLU A 104 -14.79 -21.29 -9.19
CA GLU A 104 -14.30 -22.62 -8.80
C GLU A 104 -14.58 -23.00 -7.34
N ALA A 105 -15.15 -22.10 -6.53
CA ALA A 105 -15.33 -22.27 -5.08
C ALA A 105 -14.01 -22.66 -4.34
N LYS A 106 -12.86 -22.27 -4.90
CA LYS A 106 -11.53 -22.55 -4.34
C LYS A 106 -10.89 -21.28 -3.83
N ILE A 107 -10.24 -21.38 -2.67
CA ILE A 107 -9.38 -20.31 -2.14
C ILE A 107 -8.04 -20.37 -2.87
N ASN A 108 -7.87 -19.60 -3.95
CA ASN A 108 -6.58 -19.43 -4.61
C ASN A 108 -5.71 -18.43 -3.81
N ILE A 109 -4.79 -18.97 -3.00
CA ILE A 109 -3.79 -18.19 -2.26
C ILE A 109 -2.46 -18.04 -3.04
N THR A 110 -2.35 -18.54 -4.27
CA THR A 110 -1.08 -18.64 -4.99
C THR A 110 -0.36 -17.29 -5.12
N GLU A 111 -1.08 -16.22 -5.48
CA GLU A 111 -0.51 -14.88 -5.61
C GLU A 111 -0.07 -14.30 -4.25
N TYR A 112 -0.80 -14.63 -3.19
CA TYR A 112 -0.40 -14.26 -1.84
C TYR A 112 0.80 -15.06 -1.35
N SER A 113 0.84 -16.38 -1.57
CA SER A 113 1.99 -17.23 -1.24
C SER A 113 3.24 -16.75 -1.97
N LYS A 114 3.15 -16.46 -3.27
CA LYS A 114 4.26 -15.84 -4.03
C LYS A 114 4.72 -14.53 -3.42
N LEU A 115 3.81 -13.71 -2.92
CA LEU A 115 4.12 -12.43 -2.28
C LEU A 115 4.82 -12.62 -0.94
N VAL A 116 4.32 -13.54 -0.11
CA VAL A 116 4.95 -13.94 1.17
C VAL A 116 6.33 -14.50 0.92
N ASP A 117 6.48 -15.40 -0.05
CA ASP A 117 7.76 -15.99 -0.44
C ASP A 117 8.73 -14.92 -0.95
N SER A 118 8.26 -13.97 -1.77
CA SER A 118 9.10 -12.86 -2.27
C SER A 118 9.59 -11.98 -1.13
N ILE A 119 8.75 -11.71 -0.13
CA ILE A 119 9.11 -10.94 1.06
C ILE A 119 10.08 -11.73 1.96
N ALA A 120 9.84 -13.03 2.14
CA ALA A 120 10.72 -13.91 2.91
C ALA A 120 12.11 -14.03 2.26
N ILE A 121 12.17 -14.20 0.94
CA ILE A 121 13.42 -14.23 0.15
C ILE A 121 14.14 -12.88 0.23
N ALA A 122 13.40 -11.77 0.11
CA ALA A 122 13.99 -10.43 0.23
C ALA A 122 14.57 -10.16 1.63
N ARG A 123 14.02 -10.79 2.68
CA ARG A 123 14.56 -10.75 4.06
C ARG A 123 15.76 -11.67 4.26
N SER A 124 15.76 -12.88 3.68
CA SER A 124 16.84 -13.86 3.91
C SER A 124 18.11 -13.56 3.11
N ASN A 125 18.00 -12.92 1.95
CA ASN A 125 19.15 -12.62 1.09
C ASN A 125 19.91 -11.35 1.46
N ASN A 126 19.44 -10.56 2.43
CA ASN A 126 20.05 -9.28 2.78
C ASN A 126 20.37 -9.21 4.27
N ASN A 127 21.65 -9.41 4.60
CA ASN A 127 22.15 -9.23 5.96
C ASN A 127 22.07 -7.78 6.46
N ASP A 128 21.93 -6.76 5.61
CA ASP A 128 21.87 -5.35 6.07
C ASP A 128 21.13 -4.36 5.14
N CYS A 129 20.62 -4.80 3.99
CA CYS A 129 20.08 -3.87 2.99
C CYS A 129 18.80 -4.42 2.34
N PHE A 130 17.61 -4.14 2.89
CA PHE A 130 16.38 -4.50 2.18
C PHE A 130 16.41 -3.95 0.75
N GLY A 131 16.02 -4.72 -0.25
CA GLY A 131 16.00 -4.31 -1.67
C GLY A 131 14.73 -3.52 -2.03
N ILE A 132 14.77 -2.78 -3.14
CA ILE A 132 13.60 -2.04 -3.66
C ILE A 132 12.40 -2.97 -3.94
N GLU A 133 12.69 -4.25 -4.18
CA GLU A 133 11.76 -5.35 -4.37
C GLU A 133 10.89 -5.59 -3.13
N LEU A 134 11.44 -5.42 -1.92
CA LEU A 134 10.66 -5.55 -0.69
C LEU A 134 9.61 -4.44 -0.57
N LEU A 135 10.01 -3.19 -0.88
CA LEU A 135 9.08 -2.06 -0.92
C LEU A 135 7.96 -2.34 -1.93
N GLU A 136 8.30 -2.79 -3.14
CA GLU A 136 7.31 -3.11 -4.17
C GLU A 136 6.35 -4.23 -3.73
N ALA A 137 6.87 -5.30 -3.13
CA ALA A 137 6.06 -6.41 -2.63
C ALA A 137 5.10 -5.96 -1.51
N LEU A 138 5.54 -5.06 -0.63
CA LEU A 138 4.69 -4.55 0.45
C LEU A 138 3.61 -3.59 -0.05
N ILE A 139 3.92 -2.74 -1.03
CA ILE A 139 2.89 -1.91 -1.69
C ILE A 139 1.87 -2.80 -2.40
N ASP A 140 2.32 -3.85 -3.08
CA ASP A 140 1.44 -4.83 -3.70
C ASP A 140 0.55 -5.54 -2.66
N PHE A 141 1.08 -5.85 -1.48
CA PHE A 141 0.32 -6.43 -0.36
C PHE A 141 -0.80 -5.49 0.12
N LEU A 142 -0.45 -4.23 0.41
CA LEU A 142 -1.42 -3.21 0.85
C LEU A 142 -2.48 -2.93 -0.22
N TYR A 143 -2.10 -2.96 -1.50
CA TYR A 143 -3.00 -2.83 -2.64
C TYR A 143 -4.02 -3.97 -2.69
N VAL A 144 -3.57 -5.22 -2.51
CA VAL A 144 -4.47 -6.40 -2.49
C VAL A 144 -5.45 -6.30 -1.33
N ILE A 145 -4.98 -5.92 -0.13
CA ILE A 145 -5.86 -5.69 1.03
C ILE A 145 -6.93 -4.66 0.70
N ARG A 146 -6.53 -3.52 0.13
CA ARG A 146 -7.46 -2.48 -0.32
C ARG A 146 -8.47 -3.05 -1.32
N CYS A 147 -8.05 -3.70 -2.39
CA CYS A 147 -8.99 -4.28 -3.35
C CYS A 147 -9.98 -5.26 -2.71
N ASN A 148 -9.52 -6.09 -1.78
CA ASN A 148 -10.38 -7.06 -1.10
C ASN A 148 -11.40 -6.40 -0.17
N LEU A 149 -11.04 -5.28 0.45
CA LEU A 149 -11.93 -4.51 1.31
C LEU A 149 -12.98 -3.71 0.52
N PHE A 150 -12.65 -3.24 -0.69
CA PHE A 150 -13.54 -2.42 -1.52
C PHE A 150 -14.40 -3.22 -2.51
N HIS A 151 -13.96 -4.41 -2.92
CA HIS A 151 -14.65 -5.24 -3.92
C HIS A 151 -15.15 -6.58 -3.35
N GLY A 152 -14.61 -7.06 -2.23
CA GLY A 152 -15.13 -8.25 -1.57
C GLY A 152 -16.52 -7.99 -0.96
N PHE A 153 -17.40 -8.99 -1.02
CA PHE A 153 -18.71 -9.06 -0.35
C PHE A 153 -18.61 -9.05 1.20
N LYS A 154 -17.79 -8.20 1.78
CA LYS A 154 -17.54 -8.17 3.23
C LYS A 154 -17.85 -6.81 3.80
N THR A 155 -18.75 -6.80 4.77
CA THR A 155 -18.80 -5.74 5.77
C THR A 155 -17.49 -5.77 6.54
N PRO A 156 -16.78 -4.65 6.72
CA PRO A 156 -15.51 -4.56 7.46
C PRO A 156 -15.60 -4.96 8.95
N GLU A 157 -16.74 -5.48 9.38
CA GLU A 157 -17.09 -5.81 10.76
C GLU A 157 -16.57 -7.19 11.22
N LEU A 158 -16.04 -8.01 10.32
CA LEU A 158 -15.53 -9.34 10.69
C LEU A 158 -14.21 -9.24 11.47
N PRO A 159 -14.00 -10.03 12.54
CA PRO A 159 -12.79 -9.98 13.37
C PRO A 159 -11.48 -10.10 12.58
N ARG A 160 -11.48 -10.91 11.51
CA ARG A 160 -10.31 -11.08 10.64
C ARG A 160 -9.99 -9.83 9.82
N ASP A 161 -11.00 -9.10 9.36
CA ASP A 161 -10.80 -7.89 8.56
C ASP A 161 -10.25 -6.77 9.45
N GLN A 162 -10.74 -6.69 10.68
CA GLN A 162 -10.19 -5.83 11.74
C GLN A 162 -8.75 -6.22 12.12
N GLU A 163 -8.42 -7.51 12.15
CA GLU A 163 -7.05 -7.97 12.40
C GLU A 163 -6.10 -7.58 11.26
N VAL A 164 -6.51 -7.78 10.00
CA VAL A 164 -5.75 -7.34 8.81
C VAL A 164 -5.52 -5.84 8.89
N LEU A 165 -6.60 -5.06 9.04
CA LEU A 165 -6.56 -3.60 9.09
C LEU A 165 -5.70 -3.10 10.26
N GLY A 166 -5.84 -3.69 11.45
CA GLY A 166 -5.06 -3.31 12.62
C GLY A 166 -3.57 -3.62 12.48
N ALA A 167 -3.19 -4.55 11.60
CA ALA A 167 -1.80 -4.78 11.25
C ALA A 167 -1.31 -3.82 10.16
N THR A 168 -2.12 -3.54 9.14
CA THR A 168 -1.70 -2.91 7.89
C THR A 168 -1.87 -1.39 7.87
N GLU A 169 -2.85 -0.87 8.61
CA GLU A 169 -3.11 0.57 8.72
C GLU A 169 -1.90 1.36 9.22
N PRO A 170 -1.18 0.93 10.28
CA PRO A 170 -0.01 1.68 10.77
C PRO A 170 1.11 1.77 9.73
N LEU A 171 1.32 0.69 8.97
CA LEU A 171 2.32 0.65 7.92
C LEU A 171 1.95 1.59 6.76
N LEU A 172 0.69 1.54 6.31
CA LEU A 172 0.20 2.45 5.28
C LEU A 172 0.30 3.90 5.74
N ARG A 173 -0.08 4.19 6.99
CA ARG A 173 0.00 5.52 7.59
C ARG A 173 1.42 6.08 7.50
N GLU A 174 2.40 5.35 8.03
CA GLU A 174 3.80 5.79 7.98
C GLU A 174 4.28 6.08 6.55
N ILE A 175 3.96 5.19 5.59
CA ILE A 175 4.32 5.39 4.17
C ILE A 175 3.72 6.69 3.65
N VAL A 176 2.42 6.91 3.85
CA VAL A 176 1.70 8.07 3.32
C VAL A 176 2.18 9.36 3.97
N PHE A 177 2.37 9.40 5.29
CA PHE A 177 2.87 10.59 5.97
C PHE A 177 4.30 10.94 5.53
N LYS A 178 5.17 9.94 5.36
CA LYS A 178 6.54 10.17 4.86
C LYS A 178 6.58 10.63 3.41
N LEU A 179 5.65 10.16 2.58
CA LEU A 179 5.48 10.68 1.22
C LEU A 179 4.94 12.13 1.24
N ASN A 180 3.98 12.43 2.11
CA ASN A 180 3.46 13.79 2.27
C ASN A 180 4.57 14.78 2.67
N GLU A 181 5.40 14.43 3.66
CA GLU A 181 6.57 15.22 4.07
C GLU A 181 7.54 15.48 2.92
N LYS A 182 7.63 14.56 1.96
CA LYS A 182 8.53 14.69 0.80
C LYS A 182 7.96 15.58 -0.32
N PHE A 183 6.64 15.65 -0.42
CA PHE A 183 5.91 16.38 -1.46
C PHE A 183 5.43 17.76 -1.03
N SER A 184 5.53 18.05 0.26
CA SER A 184 5.28 19.37 0.87
C SER A 184 6.52 20.25 0.77
#